data_AF-A0A7R9Z0L3-F1
#
_entry.id   AF-A0A7R9Z0L3-F1
#
_cell.length_a   1.000
_cell.length_b   1.000
_cell.length_c   1.000
_cell.angle_alpha   90.00
_cell.angle_beta   90.00
_cell.angle_gamma   90.00
#
_symmetry.space_group_name_H-M   'P 1'
#
loop_
_entity.id
_entity.type
_entity.pdbx_description
1 polymer ?
#
loop_
_entity_poly.entity_id
_entity_poly.type
_entity_poly.pdbx_seq_one_letter_code
_entity_poly.pdbx_strand_id
1 'polypeptide(L)'
;PLQSTAVSTRLRSPRSFSVSPCLSMVQSESPTVVEWSPTSWQTKPSNHASLRYFDEDDERLPPALRRLDRCAPLVFAGEVRSLRERLARACRGQGFVLMGGDSAGSESFEGFHVDKVRDTFRVMLQMALVLTFGGGLPVIKLGRMAG
;
A
#
# COMPACT_ATOMS: atom_id res chain seq x y z
N PRO A 1 -58.35 -12.21 -38.48
CA PRO A 1 -56.91 -12.33 -38.16
C PRO A 1 -56.53 -11.37 -37.01
N LEU A 2 -55.61 -11.81 -36.14
CA LEU A 2 -55.20 -11.22 -34.85
C LEU A 2 -55.97 -11.80 -33.63
N GLN A 3 -55.59 -13.02 -33.24
CA GLN A 3 -55.77 -13.51 -31.88
C GLN A 3 -54.57 -13.05 -31.03
N SER A 4 -54.89 -12.43 -29.90
CA SER A 4 -53.96 -11.96 -28.87
C SER A 4 -53.60 -13.12 -27.95
N THR A 5 -52.34 -13.56 -27.96
CA THR A 5 -51.84 -14.64 -27.10
C THR A 5 -51.14 -14.02 -25.89
N ALA A 6 -51.78 -14.12 -24.71
CA ALA A 6 -51.19 -13.72 -23.43
C ALA A 6 -50.17 -14.78 -22.95
N VAL A 7 -48.91 -14.37 -22.79
CA VAL A 7 -47.84 -15.21 -22.24
C VAL A 7 -47.85 -15.13 -20.72
N SER A 8 -48.18 -16.25 -20.08
CA SER A 8 -48.18 -16.42 -18.63
C SER A 8 -46.75 -16.70 -18.12
N THR A 9 -46.14 -15.75 -17.43
CA THR A 9 -44.83 -15.92 -16.79
C THR A 9 -45.05 -16.42 -15.35
N ARG A 10 -44.72 -17.69 -15.08
CA ARG A 10 -44.75 -18.26 -13.72
C ARG A 10 -43.54 -17.78 -12.93
N LEU A 11 -43.78 -17.07 -11.82
CA LEU A 11 -42.76 -16.73 -10.82
C LEU A 11 -42.27 -18.02 -10.13
N ARG A 12 -40.95 -18.24 -10.16
CA ARG A 12 -40.27 -19.38 -9.52
C ARG A 12 -39.92 -18.99 -8.07
N SER A 13 -40.21 -19.87 -7.11
CA SER A 13 -39.91 -19.67 -5.69
C SER A 13 -38.40 -19.68 -5.39
N PRO A 14 -37.93 -19.00 -4.33
CA PRO A 14 -36.52 -18.95 -3.98
C PRO A 14 -36.05 -20.27 -3.36
N ARG A 15 -34.87 -20.73 -3.79
CA ARG A 15 -34.17 -21.90 -3.21
C ARG A 15 -33.52 -21.51 -1.89
N SER A 16 -33.73 -22.31 -0.84
CA SER A 16 -33.05 -22.19 0.44
C SER A 16 -31.57 -22.59 0.31
N PHE A 17 -30.67 -21.71 0.73
CA PHE A 17 -29.26 -22.02 0.90
C PHE A 17 -29.01 -22.45 2.35
N SER A 18 -28.57 -23.70 2.53
CA SER A 18 -28.09 -24.22 3.81
C SER A 18 -26.63 -23.82 3.98
N VAL A 19 -26.29 -23.09 5.05
CA VAL A 19 -24.92 -22.72 5.39
C VAL A 19 -24.40 -23.73 6.41
N SER A 20 -23.55 -24.65 5.97
CA SER A 20 -22.77 -25.50 6.88
C SER A 20 -21.60 -24.69 7.46
N PRO A 21 -21.40 -24.64 8.78
CA PRO A 21 -20.25 -23.98 9.36
C PRO A 21 -19.01 -24.87 9.20
N CYS A 22 -18.06 -24.43 8.38
CA CYS A 22 -16.71 -25.00 8.33
C CYS A 22 -15.94 -24.46 9.55
N LEU A 23 -16.17 -25.07 10.71
CA LEU A 23 -15.39 -24.79 11.92
C LEU A 23 -14.21 -25.77 11.96
N SER A 24 -13.14 -25.50 11.20
CA SER A 24 -11.84 -26.13 11.47
C SER A 24 -11.09 -25.27 12.48
N MET A 25 -10.74 -25.89 13.60
CA MET A 25 -9.93 -25.32 14.67
C MET A 25 -8.57 -24.88 14.11
N VAL A 26 -8.29 -23.57 14.18
CA VAL A 26 -6.92 -23.06 14.13
C VAL A 26 -6.30 -23.33 15.51
N GLN A 27 -5.38 -24.29 15.57
CA GLN A 27 -4.53 -24.50 16.74
C GLN A 27 -3.65 -23.25 16.94
N SER A 28 -3.70 -22.65 18.13
CA SER A 28 -2.87 -21.50 18.49
C SER A 28 -1.50 -21.99 18.97
N GLU A 29 -0.49 -21.97 18.09
CA GLU A 29 0.89 -21.99 18.54
C GLU A 29 1.24 -20.64 19.19
N SER A 30 1.76 -20.70 20.42
CA SER A 30 2.29 -19.54 21.13
C SER A 30 3.49 -18.96 20.37
N PRO A 31 3.53 -17.66 20.06
CA PRO A 31 4.64 -17.09 19.28
C PRO A 31 5.93 -17.14 20.11
N THR A 32 6.88 -17.97 19.67
CA THR A 32 8.28 -17.83 20.08
C THR A 32 8.71 -16.41 19.70
N VAL A 33 9.16 -15.61 20.67
CA VAL A 33 9.64 -14.26 20.43
C VAL A 33 10.89 -14.35 19.56
N VAL A 34 10.73 -14.19 18.25
CA VAL A 34 11.86 -14.06 17.33
C VAL A 34 12.46 -12.69 17.59
N GLU A 35 13.73 -12.66 18.01
CA GLU A 35 14.48 -11.43 18.19
C GLU A 35 14.56 -10.68 16.85
N TRP A 36 14.14 -9.42 16.84
CA TRP A 36 14.04 -8.64 15.61
C TRP A 36 15.43 -8.36 15.04
N SER A 37 15.61 -8.64 13.75
CA SER A 37 16.80 -8.24 12.99
C SER A 37 16.39 -7.84 11.57
N PRO A 38 17.19 -7.05 10.84
CA PRO A 38 16.87 -6.66 9.46
C PRO A 38 16.65 -7.83 8.49
N THR A 39 17.16 -9.02 8.82
CA THR A 39 17.03 -10.25 8.01
C THR A 39 15.93 -11.18 8.50
N SER A 40 15.32 -10.94 9.66
CA SER A 40 14.34 -11.86 10.27
C SER A 40 13.03 -12.01 9.47
N TRP A 41 12.79 -11.21 8.44
CA TRP A 41 11.62 -11.33 7.56
C TRP A 41 11.80 -12.41 6.49
N GLN A 42 13.04 -12.78 6.14
CA GLN A 42 13.34 -13.75 5.08
C GLN A 42 12.83 -15.17 5.42
N THR A 43 12.65 -15.48 6.70
CA THR A 43 12.13 -16.77 7.16
C THR A 43 10.60 -16.87 7.12
N LYS A 44 9.89 -15.78 6.79
CA LYS A 44 8.42 -15.74 6.79
C LYS A 44 7.86 -16.00 5.38
N PRO A 45 6.73 -16.73 5.25
CA PRO A 45 6.13 -17.01 3.96
C PRO A 45 5.65 -15.73 3.26
N SER A 46 6.04 -15.54 2.00
CA SER A 46 5.65 -14.39 1.18
C SER A 46 4.55 -14.74 0.17
N ASN A 47 3.42 -14.01 0.20
CA ASN A 47 2.27 -14.26 -0.66
C ASN A 47 2.42 -13.74 -2.11
N HIS A 48 3.40 -12.86 -2.37
CA HIS A 48 3.66 -12.27 -3.69
C HIS A 48 4.84 -12.95 -4.38
N ALA A 49 4.83 -14.29 -4.43
CA ALA A 49 5.90 -15.12 -4.99
C ALA A 49 6.14 -14.96 -6.52
N SER A 50 5.42 -14.05 -7.19
CA SER A 50 5.55 -13.79 -8.63
C SER A 50 6.73 -12.89 -9.01
N LEU A 51 7.46 -12.31 -8.05
CA LEU A 51 8.78 -11.71 -8.26
C LEU A 51 9.89 -12.78 -8.07
N ARG A 52 9.73 -13.95 -8.71
CA ARG A 52 10.80 -14.96 -8.85
C ARG A 52 11.86 -14.45 -9.83
N TYR A 53 12.63 -13.46 -9.41
CA TYR A 53 13.90 -13.11 -10.06
C TYR A 53 15.11 -13.62 -9.27
N PHE A 54 14.87 -14.18 -8.08
CA PHE A 54 15.89 -14.74 -7.22
C PHE A 54 15.44 -16.15 -6.85
N ASP A 55 15.94 -17.15 -7.57
CA ASP A 55 16.27 -18.39 -6.86
C ASP A 55 17.30 -17.99 -5.79
N GLU A 56 17.30 -18.65 -4.63
CA GLU A 56 18.18 -18.29 -3.51
C GLU A 56 19.69 -18.30 -3.88
N ASP A 57 20.02 -18.80 -5.09
CA ASP A 57 21.34 -18.94 -5.70
C ASP A 57 21.67 -17.93 -6.82
N ASP A 58 20.95 -16.79 -6.96
CA ASP A 58 21.34 -15.79 -7.97
C ASP A 58 22.65 -15.06 -7.56
N GLU A 59 23.75 -15.41 -8.24
CA GLU A 59 25.08 -14.81 -8.06
C GLU A 59 25.13 -13.29 -8.29
N ARG A 60 24.11 -12.69 -8.93
CA ARG A 60 24.01 -11.24 -9.19
C ARG A 60 23.49 -10.43 -8.00
N LEU A 61 22.79 -11.08 -7.06
CA LEU A 61 22.21 -10.43 -5.89
C LEU A 61 23.27 -9.89 -4.91
N PRO A 62 24.31 -10.65 -4.50
CA PRO A 62 25.32 -10.14 -3.58
C PRO A 62 26.10 -8.91 -4.09
N PRO A 63 26.53 -8.85 -5.37
CA PRO A 63 27.10 -7.62 -5.94
C PRO A 63 26.16 -6.41 -5.92
N ALA A 64 24.88 -6.60 -6.24
CA ALA A 64 23.89 -5.52 -6.23
C ALA A 64 23.64 -4.98 -4.81
N LEU A 65 23.49 -5.87 -3.82
CA LEU A 65 23.33 -5.50 -2.41
C LEU A 65 24.55 -4.74 -1.89
N ARG A 66 25.77 -5.21 -2.19
CA ARG A 66 27.01 -4.51 -1.82
C ARG A 66 27.12 -3.11 -2.43
N ARG A 67 26.55 -2.91 -3.62
CA ARG A 67 26.52 -1.59 -4.26
C ARG A 67 25.51 -0.66 -3.57
N LEU A 68 24.34 -1.17 -3.20
CA LEU A 68 23.31 -0.41 -2.46
C LEU A 68 23.78 -0.02 -1.06
N ASP A 69 24.50 -0.90 -0.37
CA ASP A 69 25.04 -0.65 0.98
C ASP A 69 26.05 0.52 1.02
N ARG A 70 26.70 0.80 -0.11
CA ARG A 70 27.63 1.94 -0.25
C ARG A 70 26.95 3.24 -0.64
N CYS A 71 25.68 3.21 -1.04
CA CYS A 71 24.92 4.41 -1.38
C CYS A 71 24.59 5.20 -0.11
N ALA A 72 24.52 6.52 -0.23
CA ALA A 72 24.05 7.36 0.87
C ALA A 72 22.58 7.03 1.20
N PRO A 73 22.18 7.08 2.49
CA PRO A 73 20.79 6.84 2.88
C PRO A 73 19.88 7.94 2.31
N LEU A 74 18.66 7.55 1.90
CA LEU A 74 17.67 8.47 1.37
C LEU A 74 17.08 9.40 2.44
N VAL A 75 16.98 8.92 3.68
CA VAL A 75 16.41 9.65 4.82
C VAL A 75 17.22 9.41 6.08
N PHE A 76 17.28 10.40 6.94
CA PHE A 76 17.95 10.31 8.23
C PHE A 76 16.99 9.81 9.33
N ALA A 77 17.54 9.13 10.35
CA ALA A 77 16.76 8.66 11.49
C ALA A 77 16.04 9.79 12.26
N GLY A 78 16.55 11.03 12.22
CA GLY A 78 15.88 12.19 12.81
C GLY A 78 14.59 12.56 12.07
N GLU A 79 14.57 12.46 10.75
CA GLU A 79 13.41 12.78 9.92
C GLU A 79 12.28 11.78 10.14
N VAL A 80 12.61 10.49 10.25
CA VAL A 80 11.66 9.41 10.55
C VAL A 80 11.03 9.62 11.94
N ARG A 81 11.81 10.01 12.95
CA ARG A 81 11.30 10.33 14.30
C ARG A 81 10.34 11.53 14.28
N SER A 82 10.72 12.60 13.58
CA SER A 82 9.84 13.77 13.39
C SER A 82 8.56 13.42 12.63
N LEU A 83 8.64 12.54 11.63
CA LEU A 83 7.45 12.06 10.91
C LEU A 83 6.54 11.24 11.83
N ARG A 84 7.10 10.33 12.63
CA ARG A 84 6.35 9.53 13.61
C ARG A 84 5.59 10.42 14.60
N GLU A 85 6.21 11.48 15.11
CA GLU A 85 5.56 12.44 16.02
C GLU A 85 4.41 13.19 15.35
N ARG A 86 4.59 13.59 14.09
CA ARG A 86 3.52 14.20 13.28
C ARG A 86 2.36 13.24 13.08
N LEU A 87 2.61 11.98 12.71
CA LEU A 87 1.57 10.97 12.54
C LEU A 87 0.85 10.67 13.86
N ALA A 88 1.56 10.63 14.98
CA ALA A 88 0.95 10.45 16.30
C ALA A 88 -0.03 11.59 16.65
N ARG A 89 0.26 12.83 16.22
CA ARG A 89 -0.69 13.96 16.35
C ARG A 89 -1.93 13.77 15.48
N ALA A 90 -1.76 13.32 14.24
CA ALA A 90 -2.89 13.03 13.36
C ALA A 90 -3.81 11.93 13.92
N CYS A 91 -3.24 10.88 14.52
CA CYS A 91 -4.03 9.84 15.21
C CYS A 91 -4.86 10.38 16.38
N ARG A 92 -4.48 11.53 16.97
CA ARG A 92 -5.24 12.23 18.01
C ARG A 92 -6.20 13.29 17.46
N GLY A 93 -6.40 13.34 16.14
CA GLY A 93 -7.24 14.35 15.49
C GLY A 93 -6.61 15.75 15.42
N GLN A 94 -5.32 15.88 15.73
CA GLN A 94 -4.61 17.18 15.77
C GLN A 94 -3.87 17.48 14.45
N GLY A 95 -4.24 16.81 13.37
CA GLY A 95 -3.62 16.96 12.06
C GLY A 95 -4.26 16.05 11.04
N PHE A 96 -4.03 16.35 9.77
CA PHE A 96 -4.56 15.60 8.64
C PHE A 96 -3.41 15.06 7.80
N VAL A 97 -3.52 13.81 7.31
CA VAL A 97 -2.49 13.21 6.44
C VAL A 97 -2.95 13.30 5.00
N LEU A 98 -2.18 14.00 4.17
CA LEU A 98 -2.34 14.02 2.72
C LEU A 98 -1.24 13.15 2.11
N MET A 99 -1.62 11.99 1.57
CA MET A 99 -0.74 11.16 0.77
C MET A 99 -1.07 11.34 -0.70
N GLY A 100 -0.05 11.63 -1.51
CA GLY A 100 -0.20 11.81 -2.95
C GLY A 100 1.04 11.36 -3.69
N GLY A 101 0.90 11.04 -4.95
CA GLY A 101 1.99 10.60 -5.80
C GLY A 101 1.47 9.72 -6.91
N ASP A 102 2.41 9.19 -7.69
CA ASP A 102 2.07 8.51 -8.92
C ASP A 102 1.68 7.04 -8.68
N SER A 103 0.87 6.51 -9.59
CA SER A 103 0.57 5.09 -9.66
C SER A 103 1.77 4.34 -10.26
N ALA A 104 2.01 3.11 -9.80
CA ALA A 104 3.20 2.30 -10.10
C ALA A 104 3.54 2.16 -11.60
N GLY A 105 2.56 2.27 -12.50
CA GLY A 105 2.78 2.22 -13.95
C GLY A 105 3.51 3.43 -14.55
N SER A 106 3.75 4.48 -13.76
CA SER A 106 4.34 5.74 -14.24
C SER A 106 5.64 6.13 -13.50
N GLU A 107 6.13 5.25 -12.62
CA GLU A 107 7.52 5.23 -12.11
C GLU A 107 8.41 4.28 -12.94
N SER A 108 7.95 3.92 -14.15
CA SER A 108 8.79 3.28 -15.15
C SER A 108 9.99 4.18 -15.46
N PHE A 109 11.17 3.59 -15.65
CA PHE A 109 12.42 4.32 -15.94
C PHE A 109 12.30 5.33 -17.09
N GLU A 110 11.41 5.06 -18.03
CA GLU A 110 11.13 5.92 -19.20
C GLU A 110 10.18 7.09 -18.89
N GLY A 111 9.41 7.01 -17.80
CA GLY A 111 8.46 8.04 -17.36
C GLY A 111 9.00 8.98 -16.27
N PHE A 112 10.26 8.80 -15.83
CA PHE A 112 10.86 9.65 -14.80
C PHE A 112 11.36 10.97 -15.40
N HIS A 113 10.48 11.96 -15.43
CA HIS A 113 10.79 13.31 -15.88
C HIS A 113 10.64 14.34 -14.74
N VAL A 114 11.58 15.29 -14.70
CA VAL A 114 11.62 16.37 -13.70
C VAL A 114 10.31 17.18 -13.67
N ASP A 115 9.71 17.41 -14.85
CA ASP A 115 8.45 18.13 -14.95
C ASP A 115 7.30 17.40 -14.25
N LYS A 116 7.26 16.06 -14.34
CA LYS A 116 6.23 15.25 -13.69
C LYS A 116 6.35 15.32 -12.17
N VAL A 117 7.57 15.19 -11.64
CA VAL A 117 7.81 15.32 -10.19
C VAL A 117 7.40 16.72 -9.70
N ARG A 118 7.75 17.75 -10.46
CA ARG A 118 7.36 19.14 -10.14
C ARG A 118 5.85 19.31 -10.14
N ASP A 119 5.17 18.79 -11.13
CA ASP A 119 3.73 18.99 -11.30
C ASP A 119 2.94 18.19 -10.24
N THR A 120 3.34 16.95 -9.93
CA THR A 120 2.77 16.18 -8.82
C THR A 120 3.02 16.88 -7.47
N PHE A 121 4.20 17.46 -7.26
CA PHE A 121 4.48 18.24 -6.04
C PHE A 121 3.62 19.52 -5.95
N ARG A 122 3.42 20.22 -7.06
CA ARG A 122 2.55 21.41 -7.13
C ARG A 122 1.12 21.07 -6.74
N VAL A 123 0.55 20.01 -7.32
CA VAL A 123 -0.82 19.57 -7.00
C VAL A 123 -0.93 19.19 -5.52
N MET A 124 0.04 18.44 -4.99
CA MET A 124 0.06 18.07 -3.58
C MET A 124 0.09 19.30 -2.66
N LEU A 125 0.90 20.32 -2.97
CA LEU A 125 0.96 21.56 -2.20
C LEU A 125 -0.34 22.37 -2.29
N GLN A 126 -0.97 22.43 -3.47
CA GLN A 126 -2.26 23.09 -3.65
C GLN A 126 -3.35 22.42 -2.79
N MET A 127 -3.43 21.09 -2.83
CA MET A 127 -4.36 20.35 -1.98
C MET A 127 -4.07 20.56 -0.49
N ALA A 128 -2.79 20.55 -0.10
CA ALA A 128 -2.41 20.77 1.29
C ALA A 128 -2.84 22.16 1.78
N LEU A 129 -2.72 23.20 0.94
CA LEU A 129 -3.15 24.56 1.28
C LEU A 129 -4.67 24.63 1.48
N VAL A 130 -5.44 24.06 0.55
CA VAL A 130 -6.91 24.01 0.62
C VAL A 130 -7.36 23.27 1.89
N LEU A 131 -6.78 22.11 2.18
CA LEU A 131 -7.10 21.32 3.36
C LEU A 131 -6.70 22.01 4.67
N THR A 132 -5.57 22.72 4.68
CA THR A 132 -5.12 23.46 5.86
C THR A 132 -6.08 24.62 6.16
N PHE A 133 -6.49 25.37 5.14
CA PHE A 133 -7.40 26.50 5.30
C PHE A 133 -8.84 26.05 5.60
N GLY A 134 -9.35 25.06 4.87
CA GLY A 134 -10.71 24.55 5.06
C GLY A 134 -10.90 23.71 6.31
N GLY A 135 -9.86 23.00 6.76
CA GLY A 135 -9.92 22.12 7.93
C GLY A 135 -9.40 22.73 9.23
N GLY A 136 -8.71 23.88 9.18
CA GLY A 136 -8.13 24.53 10.36
C GLY A 136 -7.07 23.69 11.10
N LEU A 137 -6.58 22.61 10.48
CA LEU A 137 -5.65 21.66 11.06
C LEU A 137 -4.36 21.55 10.23
N PRO A 138 -3.22 21.24 10.85
CA PRO A 138 -1.97 21.06 10.12
C PRO A 138 -2.02 19.82 9.21
N VAL A 139 -1.66 20.00 7.94
CA VAL A 139 -1.60 18.92 6.95
C VAL A 139 -0.17 18.35 6.81
N ILE A 140 -0.04 17.06 7.10
CA ILE A 140 1.17 16.25 6.91
C ILE A 140 1.18 15.75 5.48
N LYS A 141 2.17 16.17 4.70
CA LYS A 141 2.31 15.86 3.28
C LYS A 141 3.22 14.64 3.12
N LEU A 142 2.71 13.58 2.49
CA LEU A 142 3.42 12.33 2.22
C LEU A 142 3.44 12.05 0.71
N GLY A 143 4.64 11.96 0.15
CA GLY A 143 4.83 11.63 -1.26
C GLY A 143 5.01 10.13 -1.47
N ARG A 144 4.28 9.56 -2.43
CA ARG A 144 4.68 8.33 -3.13
C ARG A 144 5.62 8.74 -4.27
N MET A 145 6.88 8.94 -3.92
CA MET A 145 7.93 9.50 -4.76
C MET A 145 9.29 8.96 -4.29
N ALA A 146 10.25 8.86 -5.21
CA ALA A 146 11.63 8.43 -4.94
C ALA A 146 11.77 6.94 -4.54
N GLY A 147 10.91 6.07 -5.08
CA GLY A 147 11.02 4.60 -5.02
C GLY A 147 9.83 3.90 -4.39
#